data_AF-A0A2A4RDZ8-F1
#
_entry.id   AF-A0A2A4RDZ8-F1
#
_cell.length_a   1.000
_cell.length_b   1.000
_cell.length_c   1.000
_cell.angle_alpha   90.00
_cell.angle_beta   90.00
_cell.angle_gamma   90.00
#
_symmetry.space_group_name_H-M   'P 1'
#
loop_
_entity.id
_entity.type
_entity.pdbx_description
1 polymer ?
#
loop_
_entity_poly.entity_id
_entity_poly.type
_entity_poly.pdbx_seq_one_letter_code
_entity_poly.pdbx_strand_id
1 'polypeptide(L)'
;MTDRRSGPPLFDLMRERGEDPSAPKPVVPQSPSSGQNPKPITPGVGSEAGPNVSTQQTAWDTSGGVSRAERSAAAAMLDDQVQNDSGVRLSSPMFYTLIVIALALIVGAWTIGYQRGSIAGKEEMSQHVIDQPVVRPAQTATRTPVDAVPTAVPDTTPVTNPDTKPVVALRPVGAGVMSPSGFLESDPRELGLNYLVLATLSTEQTADAISFLYSNSVTVIGVPVLDNRSSNANNPSRYTLYSLGVAIPGNQWSAMSSARTQHQRLIASLGARWQRERRGGSDFSQTNWEKYE
;
A
#
# COMPACT_ATOMS: atom_id res chain seq x y z
N MET A 1 -1.94 -37.88 -33.72
CA MET A 1 -3.19 -38.05 -32.95
C MET A 1 -2.84 -38.76 -31.65
N THR A 2 -2.63 -37.99 -30.58
CA THR A 2 -2.41 -38.52 -29.23
C THR A 2 -3.23 -37.64 -28.29
N ASP A 3 -4.30 -38.22 -27.76
CA ASP A 3 -5.20 -37.60 -26.79
C ASP A 3 -4.44 -37.27 -25.50
N ARG A 4 -4.37 -35.98 -25.17
CA ARG A 4 -3.93 -35.52 -23.86
C ARG A 4 -5.11 -35.59 -22.90
N ARG A 5 -5.05 -36.56 -22.00
CA ARG A 5 -5.95 -36.75 -20.85
C ARG A 5 -6.02 -35.46 -20.02
N SER A 6 -7.22 -34.87 -19.98
CA SER A 6 -7.60 -33.86 -19.01
C SER A 6 -7.70 -34.51 -17.64
N GLY A 7 -6.79 -34.18 -16.73
CA GLY A 7 -6.92 -34.52 -15.31
C GLY A 7 -7.99 -33.65 -14.64
N PRO A 8 -8.64 -34.13 -13.58
CA PRO A 8 -9.65 -33.35 -12.87
C PRO A 8 -9.05 -32.05 -12.32
N PRO A 9 -9.84 -30.95 -12.29
CA PRO A 9 -9.37 -29.65 -11.84
C PRO A 9 -8.90 -29.71 -10.39
N LEU A 10 -7.76 -29.07 -10.13
CA LEU A 10 -7.06 -29.03 -8.83
C LEU A 10 -7.95 -28.61 -7.64
N PHE A 11 -9.10 -27.97 -7.92
CA PHE A 11 -10.06 -27.51 -6.93
C PHE A 11 -10.83 -28.65 -6.23
N ASP A 12 -11.01 -29.81 -6.87
CA ASP A 12 -11.69 -30.95 -6.22
C ASP A 12 -10.81 -31.62 -5.15
N LEU A 13 -9.48 -31.59 -5.31
CA LEU A 13 -8.55 -32.18 -4.33
C LEU A 13 -8.44 -31.38 -3.02
N MET A 14 -8.86 -30.11 -2.99
CA MET A 14 -8.84 -29.31 -1.76
C MET A 14 -10.12 -29.44 -0.93
N ARG A 15 -11.23 -29.92 -1.51
CA ARG A 15 -12.49 -30.06 -0.78
C ARG A 15 -12.56 -31.34 0.07
N GLU A 16 -11.71 -32.33 -0.22
CA GLU A 16 -11.73 -33.64 0.46
C GLU A 16 -10.84 -33.72 1.71
N ARG A 17 -10.13 -32.64 2.09
CA ARG A 17 -9.14 -32.66 3.19
C ARG A 17 -9.61 -32.05 4.52
N GLY A 18 -10.91 -32.07 4.80
CA GLY A 18 -11.47 -31.28 5.89
C GLY A 18 -12.64 -31.89 6.62
N GLU A 19 -12.61 -33.17 6.98
CA GLU A 19 -13.56 -33.72 7.96
C GLU A 19 -12.99 -34.98 8.63
N ASP A 20 -12.18 -34.78 9.66
CA ASP A 20 -11.83 -35.82 10.62
C ASP A 20 -12.85 -35.76 11.78
N PRO A 21 -13.85 -36.67 11.87
CA PRO A 21 -14.87 -36.64 12.93
C PRO A 21 -14.34 -36.99 14.34
N SER A 22 -13.02 -37.13 14.49
CA SER A 22 -12.37 -37.59 15.72
C SER A 22 -11.51 -36.52 16.42
N ALA A 23 -11.48 -35.28 15.93
CA ALA A 23 -10.68 -34.24 16.57
C ALA A 23 -11.32 -33.76 17.89
N PRO A 24 -10.60 -33.78 19.03
CA PRO A 24 -11.11 -33.30 20.31
C PRO A 24 -11.39 -31.80 20.24
N LYS A 25 -12.60 -31.40 20.68
CA LYS A 25 -13.03 -30.00 20.72
C LYS A 25 -12.02 -29.14 21.51
N PRO A 26 -11.57 -27.98 20.98
CA PRO A 26 -10.74 -27.06 21.72
C PRO A 26 -11.52 -26.50 22.92
N VAL A 27 -10.98 -26.69 24.12
CA VAL A 27 -11.48 -26.10 25.36
C VAL A 27 -11.20 -24.60 25.31
N VAL A 28 -12.28 -23.80 25.30
CA VAL A 28 -12.21 -22.34 25.33
C VAL A 28 -11.75 -21.90 26.71
N PRO A 29 -10.64 -21.14 26.86
CA PRO A 29 -10.24 -20.60 28.14
C PRO A 29 -11.24 -19.52 28.59
N GLN A 30 -11.77 -19.70 29.80
CA GLN A 30 -12.69 -18.78 30.45
C GLN A 30 -11.95 -17.47 30.79
N SER A 31 -12.43 -16.34 30.27
CA SER A 31 -11.95 -15.01 30.64
C SER A 31 -12.24 -14.72 32.12
N PRO A 32 -11.27 -14.20 32.90
CA PRO A 32 -11.52 -13.80 34.27
C PRO A 32 -12.49 -12.62 34.33
N SER A 33 -13.52 -12.78 35.15
CA SER A 33 -14.49 -11.76 35.52
C SER A 33 -13.82 -10.66 36.34
N SER A 34 -13.59 -9.51 35.70
CA SER A 34 -13.17 -8.28 36.38
C SER A 34 -14.41 -7.56 36.94
N GLY A 35 -14.94 -8.09 38.05
CA GLY A 35 -15.91 -7.37 38.87
C GLY A 35 -15.18 -6.46 39.86
N GLN A 36 -15.23 -5.14 39.64
CA GLN A 36 -15.18 -4.15 40.71
C GLN A 36 -15.58 -2.77 40.16
N ASN A 37 -16.80 -2.38 40.51
CA ASN A 37 -17.42 -1.09 40.20
C ASN A 37 -17.10 -0.13 41.36
N PRO A 38 -16.29 0.93 41.20
CA PRO A 38 -16.03 1.87 42.28
C PRO A 38 -17.24 2.79 42.50
N LYS A 39 -17.65 2.84 43.77
CA LYS A 39 -18.73 3.65 44.32
C LYS A 39 -18.40 5.15 44.19
N PRO A 40 -19.32 6.03 43.73
CA PRO A 40 -19.07 7.46 43.67
C PRO A 40 -19.04 8.07 45.08
N ILE A 41 -17.97 8.78 45.40
CA ILE A 41 -17.82 9.61 46.59
C ILE A 41 -18.56 10.92 46.34
N THR A 42 -19.53 11.24 47.20
CA THR A 42 -20.27 12.51 47.23
C THR A 42 -19.45 13.55 48.00
N PRO A 43 -19.10 14.72 47.42
CA PRO A 43 -18.62 15.85 48.20
C PRO A 43 -19.76 16.75 48.64
N GLY A 44 -19.60 17.31 49.84
CA GLY A 44 -20.60 18.03 50.60
C GLY A 44 -21.03 19.37 50.01
N VAL A 45 -22.25 19.72 50.42
CA VAL A 45 -22.93 20.99 50.28
C VAL A 45 -22.11 22.11 50.94
N GLY A 46 -21.77 23.13 50.15
CA GLY A 46 -21.28 24.42 50.63
C GLY A 46 -22.01 25.52 49.86
N SER A 47 -22.92 26.21 50.55
CA SER A 47 -23.64 27.38 50.06
C SER A 47 -22.69 28.56 49.93
N GLU A 48 -22.59 29.14 48.73
CA GLU A 48 -22.21 30.54 48.54
C GLU A 48 -22.98 31.13 47.34
N ALA A 49 -23.67 32.22 47.60
CA ALA A 49 -24.46 32.98 46.64
C ALA A 49 -23.54 33.86 45.78
N GLY A 50 -23.66 33.78 44.46
CA GLY A 50 -22.90 34.59 43.50
C GLY A 50 -23.47 34.47 42.07
N PRO A 51 -23.28 35.47 41.21
CA PRO A 51 -24.29 35.88 40.24
C PRO A 51 -24.33 35.04 38.95
N ASN A 52 -25.55 35.01 38.41
CA ASN A 52 -26.02 34.43 37.16
C ASN A 52 -25.03 34.56 35.99
N VAL A 53 -24.33 33.48 35.65
CA VAL A 53 -23.61 33.32 34.39
C VAL A 53 -24.28 32.21 33.59
N SER A 54 -25.00 32.63 32.55
CA SER A 54 -25.64 31.80 31.54
C SER A 54 -24.62 30.89 30.86
N THR A 55 -24.45 29.68 31.37
CA THR A 55 -23.60 28.66 30.76
C THR A 55 -24.50 27.78 29.89
N GLN A 56 -24.40 27.93 28.57
CA GLN A 56 -24.98 26.99 27.61
C GLN A 56 -24.36 25.61 27.82
N GLN A 57 -25.09 24.72 28.50
CA GLN A 57 -24.81 23.29 28.51
C GLN A 57 -25.35 22.66 27.22
N THR A 58 -24.44 22.27 26.33
CA THR A 58 -24.73 21.30 25.26
C THR A 58 -24.82 19.91 25.87
N ALA A 59 -26.06 19.51 26.19
CA ALA A 59 -26.40 18.15 26.56
C ALA A 59 -26.42 17.26 25.31
N TRP A 60 -25.39 16.44 25.14
CA TRP A 60 -25.45 15.22 24.32
C TRP A 60 -25.73 14.05 25.26
N ASP A 61 -26.98 13.94 25.70
CA ASP A 61 -27.51 12.76 26.38
C ASP A 61 -28.11 11.83 25.33
N THR A 62 -27.35 10.80 24.94
CA THR A 62 -27.73 9.73 24.02
C THR A 62 -28.62 8.71 24.72
N SER A 63 -29.80 9.16 25.16
CA SER A 63 -30.89 8.31 25.65
C SER A 63 -32.24 8.74 25.05
N GLY A 64 -32.21 9.12 23.76
CA GLY A 64 -33.38 9.54 22.99
C GLY A 64 -34.35 8.40 22.67
N GLY A 65 -35.27 8.14 23.59
CA GLY A 65 -36.53 7.48 23.28
C GLY A 65 -37.29 8.29 22.22
N VAL A 66 -37.35 7.75 21.01
CA VAL A 66 -38.10 8.36 19.89
C VAL A 66 -39.56 8.50 20.29
N SER A 67 -39.99 9.73 20.51
CA SER A 67 -41.36 10.05 20.85
C SER A 67 -42.30 9.59 19.74
N ARG A 68 -43.47 9.02 20.10
CA ARG A 68 -44.47 8.51 19.15
C ARG A 68 -44.99 9.59 18.19
N ALA A 69 -44.82 10.87 18.55
CA ALA A 69 -45.17 12.02 17.73
C ALA A 69 -44.23 12.20 16.52
N GLU A 70 -42.92 11.96 16.67
CA GLU A 70 -41.96 12.10 15.56
C GLU A 70 -42.09 10.98 14.51
N ARG A 71 -42.48 9.77 14.90
CA ARG A 71 -42.80 8.70 13.92
C ARG A 71 -44.04 9.00 13.08
N SER A 72 -44.91 9.91 13.54
CA SER A 72 -46.15 10.27 12.83
C SER A 72 -45.90 11.36 11.77
N ALA A 73 -44.92 12.24 11.98
CA ALA A 73 -44.55 13.27 11.01
C ALA A 73 -43.72 12.70 9.83
N ALA A 74 -42.86 11.70 10.08
CA ALA A 74 -42.08 11.07 9.02
C ALA A 74 -42.94 10.29 8.00
N ALA A 75 -44.13 9.80 8.41
CA ALA A 75 -45.07 9.15 7.50
C ALA A 75 -45.89 10.15 6.65
N ALA A 76 -46.04 11.40 7.10
CA ALA A 76 -46.82 12.43 6.39
C ALA A 76 -45.99 13.22 5.35
N MET A 77 -44.66 13.25 5.47
CA MET A 77 -43.79 13.95 4.51
C MET A 77 -43.43 13.16 3.25
N LEU A 78 -43.96 11.94 3.09
CA LEU A 78 -43.72 11.10 1.91
C LEU A 78 -44.67 11.38 0.73
N ASP A 79 -45.66 12.25 0.92
CA ASP A 79 -46.65 12.59 -0.11
C ASP A 79 -46.60 14.07 -0.53
N ASP A 80 -45.42 14.68 -0.45
CA ASP A 80 -45.21 15.98 -1.08
C ASP A 80 -45.02 15.75 -2.60
N GLN A 81 -46.05 16.09 -3.38
CA GLN A 81 -45.99 16.00 -4.84
C GLN A 81 -45.04 17.07 -5.38
N VAL A 82 -43.88 16.64 -5.85
CA VAL A 82 -42.95 17.50 -6.60
C VAL A 82 -43.63 17.97 -7.89
N GLN A 83 -44.16 19.19 -7.89
CA GLN A 83 -44.71 19.84 -9.07
C GLN A 83 -43.56 20.37 -9.92
N ASN A 84 -43.33 19.74 -11.07
CA ASN A 84 -42.53 20.30 -12.14
C ASN A 84 -43.46 21.07 -13.09
N ASP A 85 -43.05 22.25 -13.54
CA ASP A 85 -43.83 23.17 -14.41
C ASP A 85 -44.21 22.57 -15.78
N SER A 86 -43.78 21.34 -16.08
CA SER A 86 -44.03 20.63 -17.35
C SER A 86 -45.35 19.86 -17.41
N GLY A 87 -46.21 19.92 -16.38
CA GLY A 87 -47.54 19.31 -16.39
C GLY A 87 -47.56 17.77 -16.30
N VAL A 88 -46.40 17.13 -16.19
CA VAL A 88 -46.28 15.67 -16.02
C VAL A 88 -46.27 15.34 -14.53
N ARG A 89 -47.38 14.78 -14.03
CA ARG A 89 -47.50 14.30 -12.65
C ARG A 89 -46.97 12.87 -12.54
N LEU A 90 -45.71 12.71 -12.15
CA LEU A 90 -45.20 11.42 -11.70
C LEU A 90 -45.48 11.24 -10.21
N SER A 91 -46.01 10.09 -9.82
CA SER A 91 -46.14 9.77 -8.41
C SER A 91 -44.75 9.65 -7.77
N SER A 92 -44.59 10.21 -6.58
CA SER A 92 -43.36 10.13 -5.77
C SER A 92 -42.73 8.71 -5.76
N PRO A 93 -43.49 7.62 -5.49
CA PRO A 93 -42.91 6.27 -5.53
C PRO A 93 -42.38 5.86 -6.90
N MET A 94 -43.03 6.28 -7.99
CA MET A 94 -42.57 5.97 -9.35
C MET A 94 -41.22 6.64 -9.64
N PHE A 95 -41.01 7.87 -9.17
CA PHE A 95 -39.73 8.56 -9.33
C PHE A 95 -38.58 7.83 -8.62
N TYR A 96 -38.79 7.39 -7.39
CA TYR A 96 -37.79 6.60 -6.65
C TYR A 96 -37.49 5.26 -7.33
N THR A 97 -38.50 4.57 -7.88
CA THR A 97 -38.26 3.32 -8.62
C THR A 97 -37.41 3.55 -9.87
N LEU A 98 -37.62 4.65 -10.59
CA LEU A 98 -36.81 5.00 -11.76
C LEU A 98 -35.35 5.29 -11.39
N ILE A 99 -35.10 5.97 -10.26
CA ILE A 99 -33.74 6.20 -9.75
C ILE A 99 -33.04 4.88 -9.41
N VAL A 100 -33.72 3.96 -8.72
CA VAL A 100 -33.15 2.66 -8.36
C VAL A 100 -32.81 1.84 -9.61
N ILE A 101 -33.70 1.83 -10.61
CA ILE A 101 -33.44 1.16 -11.89
C ILE A 101 -32.23 1.80 -12.60
N ALA A 102 -32.15 3.13 -12.65
CA ALA A 102 -31.03 3.83 -13.26
C ALA A 102 -29.69 3.50 -12.57
N LEU A 103 -29.66 3.49 -11.22
CA LEU A 103 -28.47 3.12 -10.46
C LEU A 103 -28.07 1.66 -10.70
N ALA A 104 -29.04 0.74 -10.72
CA ALA A 104 -28.78 -0.67 -11.02
C ALA A 104 -28.18 -0.85 -12.43
N LEU A 105 -28.66 -0.10 -13.43
CA LEU A 105 -28.10 -0.12 -14.79
C LEU A 105 -26.67 0.43 -14.84
N ILE A 106 -26.35 1.50 -14.10
CA ILE A 106 -25.00 2.06 -14.03
C ILE A 106 -24.02 1.03 -13.42
N VAL A 107 -24.41 0.38 -12.32
CA VAL A 107 -23.59 -0.66 -11.68
C VAL A 107 -23.44 -1.88 -12.59
N GLY A 108 -24.52 -2.29 -13.27
CA GLY A 108 -24.48 -3.37 -14.27
C GLY A 108 -23.54 -3.07 -15.43
N ALA A 109 -23.58 -1.86 -15.99
CA ALA A 109 -22.68 -1.44 -17.06
C ALA A 109 -21.21 -1.40 -16.60
N TRP A 110 -20.95 -0.87 -15.40
CA TRP A 110 -19.60 -0.81 -14.83
C TRP A 110 -19.02 -2.21 -14.59
N THR A 111 -19.80 -3.13 -14.01
CA THR A 111 -19.36 -4.51 -13.75
C THR A 111 -19.07 -5.28 -15.04
N ILE A 112 -19.91 -5.16 -16.07
CA ILE A 112 -19.67 -5.75 -17.40
C ILE A 112 -18.40 -5.17 -18.03
N GLY A 113 -18.21 -3.85 -17.97
CA GLY A 113 -17.02 -3.17 -18.49
C GLY A 113 -15.73 -3.63 -17.78
N TYR A 114 -15.76 -3.74 -16.46
CA TYR A 114 -14.63 -4.21 -15.66
C TYR A 114 -14.25 -5.65 -15.99
N GLN A 115 -15.23 -6.56 -16.10
CA GLN A 115 -14.97 -7.95 -16.47
C GLN A 115 -14.33 -8.07 -17.85
N ARG A 116 -14.87 -7.36 -18.86
CA ARG A 116 -14.29 -7.35 -20.22
C ARG A 116 -12.87 -6.77 -20.26
N GLY A 117 -12.63 -5.66 -19.57
CA GLY A 117 -11.30 -5.05 -19.50
C GLY A 117 -10.26 -5.96 -18.83
N SER A 118 -10.66 -6.69 -17.79
CA SER A 118 -9.75 -7.61 -17.09
C SER A 118 -9.32 -8.82 -17.94
N ILE A 119 -10.19 -9.28 -18.85
CA ILE A 119 -9.89 -10.41 -19.75
C ILE A 119 -8.96 -9.94 -20.87
N ALA A 120 -9.27 -8.80 -21.51
CA ALA A 120 -8.43 -8.21 -22.55
C ALA A 120 -7.02 -7.90 -22.05
N GLY A 121 -6.89 -7.34 -20.83
CA GLY A 121 -5.57 -7.08 -20.23
C GLY A 121 -4.74 -8.34 -19.98
N LYS A 122 -5.38 -9.47 -19.66
CA LYS A 122 -4.69 -10.77 -19.51
C LYS A 122 -4.22 -11.32 -20.85
N GLU A 123 -5.03 -11.19 -21.89
CA GLU A 123 -4.66 -11.63 -23.24
C GLU A 123 -3.45 -10.85 -23.75
N GLU A 124 -3.46 -9.51 -23.62
CA GLU A 124 -2.34 -8.65 -24.02
C GLU A 124 -1.05 -8.93 -23.22
N MET A 125 -1.17 -9.18 -21.91
CA MET A 125 -0.01 -9.55 -21.09
C MET A 125 0.54 -10.93 -21.45
N SER A 126 -0.34 -11.90 -21.77
CA SER A 126 0.10 -13.25 -22.14
C SER A 126 0.83 -13.29 -23.48
N GLN A 127 0.43 -12.44 -24.43
CA GLN A 127 1.05 -12.39 -25.75
C GLN A 127 2.49 -11.84 -25.71
N HIS A 128 2.82 -11.00 -24.72
CA HIS A 128 4.16 -10.42 -24.57
C HIS A 128 5.16 -11.31 -23.80
N VAL A 129 4.74 -12.45 -23.27
CA VAL A 129 5.60 -13.37 -22.49
C VAL A 129 6.14 -14.52 -23.33
N ILE A 130 5.48 -14.88 -24.44
CA ILE A 130 5.82 -16.10 -25.21
C ILE A 130 7.11 -15.94 -26.04
N ASP A 131 7.50 -14.71 -26.40
CA ASP A 131 8.64 -14.48 -27.30
C ASP A 131 9.93 -14.00 -26.60
N GLN A 132 9.99 -14.01 -25.26
CA GLN A 132 11.28 -13.79 -24.60
C GLN A 132 12.10 -15.09 -24.64
N PRO A 133 13.20 -15.14 -25.42
CA PRO A 133 14.09 -16.29 -25.36
C PRO A 133 14.59 -16.39 -23.93
N VAL A 134 14.32 -17.53 -23.28
CA VAL A 134 14.83 -17.84 -21.95
C VAL A 134 16.35 -17.76 -22.02
N VAL A 135 16.90 -16.63 -21.59
CA VAL A 135 18.34 -16.44 -21.42
C VAL A 135 18.74 -17.37 -20.29
N ARG A 136 19.23 -18.56 -20.65
CA ARG A 136 19.85 -19.48 -19.69
C ARG A 136 20.98 -18.70 -19.03
N PRO A 137 20.98 -18.51 -17.71
CA PRO A 137 22.10 -17.85 -17.03
C PRO A 137 23.37 -18.60 -17.40
N ALA A 138 24.37 -17.85 -17.87
CA ALA A 138 25.66 -18.38 -18.24
C ALA A 138 26.23 -19.17 -17.06
N GLN A 139 26.54 -20.44 -17.30
CA GLN A 139 27.20 -21.31 -16.34
C GLN A 139 28.44 -20.59 -15.80
N THR A 140 28.48 -20.40 -14.50
CA THR A 140 29.60 -19.83 -13.77
C THR A 140 30.85 -20.64 -14.10
N ALA A 141 31.74 -20.07 -14.91
CA ALA A 141 33.04 -20.66 -15.15
C ALA A 141 33.80 -20.72 -13.82
N THR A 142 34.13 -21.94 -13.41
CA THR A 142 35.01 -22.25 -12.29
C THR A 142 36.29 -21.44 -12.40
N ARG A 143 36.47 -20.42 -11.55
CA ARG A 143 37.75 -19.71 -11.40
C ARG A 143 38.77 -20.69 -10.83
N THR A 144 39.73 -21.07 -11.66
CA THR A 144 40.99 -21.68 -11.22
C THR A 144 41.75 -20.70 -10.33
N PRO A 145 42.26 -21.12 -9.16
CA PRO A 145 43.16 -20.30 -8.36
C PRO A 145 44.49 -20.12 -9.12
N VAL A 146 44.84 -18.87 -9.42
CA VAL A 146 46.16 -18.51 -9.98
C VAL A 146 47.11 -18.25 -8.82
N ASP A 147 48.23 -18.95 -8.86
CA ASP A 147 49.34 -18.90 -7.92
C ASP A 147 49.88 -17.48 -7.68
N ALA A 148 50.23 -17.23 -6.42
CA ALA A 148 50.88 -16.03 -5.96
C ALA A 148 52.33 -15.95 -6.50
N VAL A 149 52.65 -14.84 -7.16
CA VAL A 149 54.03 -14.43 -7.46
C VAL A 149 54.41 -13.30 -6.49
N PRO A 150 55.47 -13.43 -5.69
CA PRO A 150 56.02 -12.34 -4.88
C PRO A 150 57.19 -11.69 -5.61
N THR A 151 57.12 -10.42 -6.02
CA THR A 151 58.33 -9.67 -6.41
C THR A 151 58.19 -8.13 -6.30
N ALA A 152 59.06 -7.59 -5.46
CA ALA A 152 59.79 -6.33 -5.49
C ALA A 152 59.07 -4.96 -5.47
N VAL A 153 59.37 -4.25 -4.39
CA VAL A 153 59.33 -2.80 -4.22
C VAL A 153 60.49 -2.17 -5.01
N PRO A 154 60.23 -1.13 -5.81
CA PRO A 154 61.21 -0.08 -6.02
C PRO A 154 60.73 1.26 -5.46
N ASP A 155 61.61 1.83 -4.64
CA ASP A 155 61.65 3.23 -4.23
C ASP A 155 61.77 4.15 -5.47
N THR A 156 60.88 5.12 -5.60
CA THR A 156 61.09 6.28 -6.49
C THR A 156 60.34 7.52 -5.97
N THR A 157 61.13 8.41 -5.36
CA THR A 157 61.13 9.88 -5.42
C THR A 157 59.80 10.67 -5.59
N PRO A 158 59.54 11.69 -4.75
CA PRO A 158 58.40 12.59 -4.91
C PRO A 158 58.63 13.60 -6.04
N VAL A 159 57.91 13.45 -7.16
CA VAL A 159 57.82 14.50 -8.19
C VAL A 159 56.63 15.40 -7.86
N THR A 160 56.92 16.61 -7.40
CA THR A 160 55.96 17.70 -7.21
C THR A 160 55.54 18.24 -8.58
N ASN A 161 54.38 17.81 -9.08
CA ASN A 161 53.67 18.47 -10.19
C ASN A 161 52.58 19.39 -9.62
N PRO A 162 52.75 20.72 -9.66
CA PRO A 162 51.73 21.66 -9.19
C PRO A 162 50.88 22.14 -10.37
N ASP A 163 50.00 21.29 -10.92
CA ASP A 163 48.80 21.77 -11.67
C ASP A 163 47.84 20.66 -12.12
N THR A 164 47.67 19.60 -11.33
CA THR A 164 46.60 18.64 -11.60
C THR A 164 45.31 19.17 -10.99
N LYS A 165 44.54 19.93 -11.79
CA LYS A 165 43.10 20.13 -11.56
C LYS A 165 42.53 18.81 -11.03
N PRO A 166 41.83 18.77 -9.89
CA PRO A 166 41.21 17.55 -9.42
C PRO A 166 40.31 17.06 -10.53
N VAL A 167 40.75 16.03 -11.25
CA VAL A 167 39.87 15.22 -12.08
C VAL A 167 38.95 14.60 -11.04
N VAL A 168 37.80 15.26 -10.83
CA VAL A 168 36.65 14.64 -10.19
C VAL A 168 36.43 13.40 -11.02
N ALA A 169 36.94 12.26 -10.53
CA ALA A 169 36.71 10.98 -11.16
C ALA A 169 35.21 10.95 -11.36
N LEU A 170 34.76 10.96 -12.62
CA LEU A 170 33.38 10.68 -12.96
C LEU A 170 33.15 9.31 -12.33
N ARG A 171 32.56 9.30 -11.13
CA ARG A 171 32.07 8.07 -10.54
C ARG A 171 31.22 7.48 -11.64
N PRO A 172 31.47 6.23 -12.06
CA PRO A 172 30.56 5.59 -12.98
C PRO A 172 29.18 5.81 -12.38
N VAL A 173 28.29 6.43 -13.16
CA VAL A 173 26.88 6.63 -12.79
C VAL A 173 26.22 5.24 -12.88
N GLY A 174 26.80 4.27 -12.17
CA GLY A 174 26.15 3.03 -11.82
C GLY A 174 25.03 3.44 -10.91
N ALA A 175 23.83 3.04 -11.29
CA ALA A 175 22.62 3.36 -10.56
C ALA A 175 22.72 2.68 -9.18
N GLY A 176 23.31 3.36 -8.21
CA GLY A 176 23.40 2.89 -6.83
C GLY A 176 22.04 3.00 -6.18
N VAL A 177 21.82 2.26 -5.09
CA VAL A 177 20.59 2.40 -4.32
C VAL A 177 20.61 3.75 -3.60
N MET A 178 19.63 4.60 -3.87
CA MET A 178 19.51 5.91 -3.25
C MET A 178 18.97 5.77 -1.82
N SER A 179 19.65 6.39 -0.86
CA SER A 179 19.25 6.41 0.56
C SER A 179 19.30 7.84 1.10
N PRO A 180 18.74 8.11 2.31
CA PRO A 180 18.86 9.41 2.95
C PRO A 180 20.32 9.87 3.16
N SER A 181 21.25 8.91 3.31
CA SER A 181 22.69 9.16 3.52
C SER A 181 23.48 9.27 2.20
N GLY A 182 22.80 9.22 1.05
CA GLY A 182 23.42 9.25 -0.28
C GLY A 182 23.27 7.91 -1.02
N PHE A 183 24.11 7.68 -2.01
CA PHE A 183 24.10 6.45 -2.81
C PHE A 183 24.84 5.32 -2.10
N LEU A 184 24.13 4.21 -1.91
CA LEU A 184 24.67 2.95 -1.41
C LEU A 184 25.16 2.11 -2.60
N GLU A 185 26.31 1.44 -2.40
CA GLU A 185 26.88 0.53 -3.39
C GLU A 185 26.12 -0.80 -3.47
N SER A 186 25.45 -1.19 -2.38
CA SER A 186 24.65 -2.41 -2.28
C SER A 186 23.23 -2.11 -1.85
N ASP A 187 22.31 -2.98 -2.24
CA ASP A 187 20.92 -2.96 -1.80
C ASP A 187 20.82 -3.44 -0.34
N PRO A 188 20.29 -2.63 0.60
CA PRO A 188 20.18 -3.03 1.99
C PRO A 188 18.98 -3.97 2.26
N ARG A 189 18.19 -4.34 1.24
CA ARG A 189 17.11 -5.32 1.39
C ARG A 189 17.68 -6.72 1.61
N GLU A 190 17.03 -7.50 2.45
CA GLU A 190 17.39 -8.89 2.74
C GLU A 190 16.55 -9.85 1.89
N LEU A 191 17.20 -10.85 1.31
CA LEU A 191 16.57 -11.86 0.47
C LEU A 191 15.49 -12.62 1.24
N GLY A 192 14.33 -12.82 0.62
CA GLY A 192 13.19 -13.53 1.20
C GLY A 192 12.25 -12.69 2.07
N LEU A 193 12.54 -11.40 2.28
CA LEU A 193 11.66 -10.48 2.97
C LEU A 193 10.76 -9.72 1.98
N ASN A 194 9.55 -9.38 2.43
CA ASN A 194 8.60 -8.57 1.69
C ASN A 194 8.74 -7.11 2.12
N TYR A 195 8.84 -6.21 1.15
CA TYR A 195 8.97 -4.78 1.32
C TYR A 195 7.79 -4.06 0.66
N LEU A 196 7.41 -2.91 1.22
CA LEU A 196 6.33 -2.09 0.66
C LEU A 196 6.89 -1.20 -0.45
N VAL A 197 6.44 -1.43 -1.68
CA VAL A 197 6.68 -0.61 -2.86
C VAL A 197 5.75 0.58 -2.84
N LEU A 198 6.32 1.78 -2.97
CA LEU A 198 5.57 3.03 -2.86
C LEU A 198 5.20 3.61 -4.21
N ALA A 199 6.20 3.87 -5.05
CA ALA A 199 6.06 4.49 -6.36
C ALA A 199 7.33 4.33 -7.18
N THR A 200 7.23 4.49 -8.50
CA THR A 200 8.39 4.66 -9.38
C THR A 200 8.45 6.11 -9.85
N LEU A 201 9.52 6.82 -9.50
CA LEU A 201 9.67 8.26 -9.70
C LEU A 201 10.96 8.58 -10.47
N SER A 202 11.08 9.82 -10.96
CA SER A 202 12.36 10.32 -11.49
C SER A 202 13.40 10.47 -10.38
N THR A 203 14.68 10.53 -10.73
CA THR A 203 15.79 10.71 -9.78
C THR A 203 15.59 11.88 -8.82
N GLU A 204 15.20 13.05 -9.32
CA GLU A 204 14.98 14.26 -8.51
C GLU A 204 13.80 14.08 -7.53
N GLN A 205 12.67 13.56 -8.02
CA GLN A 205 11.50 13.30 -7.17
C GLN A 205 11.76 12.21 -6.14
N THR A 206 12.58 11.21 -6.47
CA THR A 206 12.98 10.14 -5.57
C THR A 206 13.80 10.71 -4.41
N ALA A 207 14.79 11.56 -4.69
CA ALA A 207 15.61 12.19 -3.65
C ALA A 207 14.75 13.07 -2.72
N ASP A 208 13.84 13.88 -3.27
CA ASP A 208 12.92 14.69 -2.47
C ASP A 208 11.99 13.83 -1.62
N ALA A 209 11.37 12.79 -2.20
CA ALA A 209 10.51 11.85 -1.50
C ALA A 209 11.24 11.13 -0.35
N ILE A 210 12.48 10.68 -0.57
CA ILE A 210 13.31 10.06 0.47
C ILE A 210 13.56 11.03 1.61
N SER A 211 13.94 12.28 1.32
CA SER A 211 14.17 13.29 2.35
C SER A 211 12.91 13.61 3.16
N PHE A 212 11.76 13.70 2.49
CA PHE A 212 10.47 13.95 3.12
C PHE A 212 10.06 12.81 4.04
N LEU A 213 10.09 11.56 3.55
CA LEU A 213 9.71 10.39 4.33
C LEU A 213 10.67 10.18 5.51
N TYR A 214 11.97 10.39 5.31
CA TYR A 214 12.97 10.31 6.39
C TYR A 214 12.72 11.35 7.49
N SER A 215 12.35 12.59 7.13
CA SER A 215 11.98 13.63 8.10
C SER A 215 10.72 13.28 8.92
N ASN A 216 9.92 12.33 8.41
CA ASN A 216 8.74 11.78 9.08
C ASN A 216 9.00 10.41 9.71
N SER A 217 10.26 10.08 10.00
CA SER A 217 10.66 8.81 10.63
C SER A 217 10.32 7.56 9.82
N VAL A 218 10.16 7.69 8.50
CA VAL A 218 9.96 6.54 7.61
C VAL A 218 11.23 6.33 6.79
N THR A 219 11.93 5.23 7.07
CA THR A 219 13.10 4.83 6.29
C THR A 219 12.66 4.27 4.93
N VAL A 220 13.15 4.89 3.87
CA VAL A 220 12.92 4.49 2.47
C VAL A 220 14.22 4.50 1.69
N ILE A 221 14.27 3.66 0.67
CA ILE A 221 15.35 3.60 -0.31
C ILE A 221 14.76 3.70 -1.72
N GLY A 222 15.52 4.25 -2.65
CA GLY A 222 15.23 4.24 -4.08
C GLY A 222 16.11 3.22 -4.77
N VAL A 223 15.52 2.17 -5.33
CA VAL A 223 16.24 1.16 -6.13
C VAL A 223 16.07 1.51 -7.59
N PRO A 224 17.14 1.58 -8.39
CA PRO A 224 17.02 1.94 -9.80
C PRO A 224 16.24 0.88 -10.57
N VAL A 225 15.36 1.34 -11.47
CA VAL A 225 14.64 0.45 -12.38
C VAL A 225 15.56 0.15 -13.56
N LEU A 226 16.07 -1.08 -13.59
CA LEU A 226 16.78 -1.63 -14.75
C LEU A 226 15.74 -2.01 -15.80
N ASP A 227 15.28 -1.03 -16.57
CA ASP A 227 14.45 -1.31 -17.72
C ASP A 227 15.33 -1.85 -18.85
N ASN A 228 15.37 -3.18 -18.98
CA ASN A 228 16.12 -3.87 -20.04
C ASN A 228 15.71 -3.42 -21.45
N ARG A 229 14.55 -2.75 -21.61
CA ARG A 229 14.08 -2.22 -22.89
C ARG A 229 14.48 -0.75 -23.12
N SER A 230 14.99 -0.06 -22.10
CA SER A 230 15.26 1.38 -22.16
C SER A 230 16.71 1.72 -22.53
N SER A 231 17.44 0.86 -23.25
CA SER A 231 18.80 1.17 -23.72
C SER A 231 18.88 2.40 -24.65
N ASN A 232 17.75 3.04 -24.97
CA ASN A 232 17.70 4.33 -25.62
C ASN A 232 18.14 5.44 -24.67
N ALA A 233 19.22 6.13 -25.05
CA ALA A 233 19.96 7.13 -24.28
C ALA A 233 19.17 8.35 -23.73
N ASN A 234 17.87 8.46 -23.99
CA ASN A 234 17.06 9.63 -23.64
C ASN A 234 16.01 9.39 -22.54
N ASN A 235 15.93 8.20 -21.96
CA ASN A 235 15.00 7.98 -20.85
C ASN A 235 15.64 8.40 -19.52
N PRO A 236 15.04 9.33 -18.76
CA PRO A 236 15.56 9.71 -17.46
C PRO A 236 15.55 8.49 -16.54
N SER A 237 16.61 8.35 -15.73
CA SER A 237 16.69 7.28 -14.74
C SER A 237 15.50 7.35 -13.78
N ARG A 238 14.88 6.18 -13.57
CA ARG A 238 13.75 6.01 -12.67
C ARG A 238 14.17 5.14 -11.50
N TYR A 239 13.62 5.45 -10.34
CA TYR A 239 13.83 4.68 -9.12
C TYR A 239 12.49 4.25 -8.56
N THR A 240 12.42 2.99 -8.14
CA THR A 240 11.32 2.46 -7.37
C THR A 240 11.62 2.63 -5.90
N LEU A 241 10.72 3.30 -5.18
CA LEU A 241 10.81 3.52 -3.75
C LEU A 241 10.32 2.30 -2.98
N TYR A 242 11.14 1.82 -2.05
CA TYR A 242 10.80 0.75 -1.11
C TYR A 242 10.88 1.29 0.32
N SER A 243 9.90 0.94 1.14
CA SER A 243 9.95 1.22 2.58
C SER A 243 10.65 0.10 3.33
N LEU A 244 11.63 0.47 4.15
CA LEU A 244 12.36 -0.43 5.05
C LEU A 244 11.78 -0.45 6.47
N GLY A 245 10.77 0.37 6.76
CA GLY A 245 10.19 0.48 8.10
C GLY A 245 9.50 -0.80 8.59
N VAL A 246 9.03 -1.64 7.66
CA VAL A 246 8.42 -2.94 7.96
C VAL A 246 8.90 -3.95 6.91
N ALA A 247 9.80 -4.83 7.30
CA ALA A 247 10.24 -5.97 6.49
C ALA A 247 9.56 -7.24 7.00
N ILE A 248 8.89 -7.97 6.11
CA ILE A 248 8.03 -9.10 6.53
C ILE A 248 8.57 -10.42 5.99
N PRO A 249 8.99 -11.34 6.87
CA PRO A 249 9.33 -12.69 6.46
C PRO A 249 8.15 -13.38 5.76
N GLY A 250 8.41 -14.10 4.67
CA GLY A 250 7.35 -14.77 3.90
C GLY A 250 6.47 -15.71 4.74
N ASN A 251 7.03 -16.38 5.75
CA ASN A 251 6.31 -17.25 6.68
C ASN A 251 5.43 -16.50 7.70
N GLN A 252 5.65 -15.20 7.90
CA GLN A 252 4.90 -14.35 8.84
C GLN A 252 3.89 -13.43 8.15
N TRP A 253 3.75 -13.52 6.82
CA TRP A 253 2.91 -12.64 6.02
C TRP A 253 1.46 -12.50 6.53
N SER A 254 0.82 -13.62 6.86
CA SER A 254 -0.56 -13.66 7.36
C SER A 254 -0.66 -13.13 8.80
N ALA A 255 0.32 -13.48 9.65
CA ALA A 255 0.36 -13.06 11.05
C ALA A 255 0.56 -11.55 11.20
N MET A 256 1.29 -10.91 10.29
CA MET A 256 1.60 -9.48 10.33
C MET A 256 0.61 -8.59 9.54
N SER A 257 -0.60 -9.09 9.27
CA SER A 257 -1.63 -8.34 8.52
C SER A 257 -1.95 -6.96 9.12
N SER A 258 -2.06 -6.87 10.45
CA SER A 258 -2.31 -5.60 11.15
C SER A 258 -1.18 -4.59 10.96
N ALA A 259 0.07 -5.01 11.15
CA ALA A 259 1.26 -4.19 10.95
C ALA A 259 1.34 -3.68 9.49
N ARG A 260 1.04 -4.54 8.51
CA ARG A 260 0.96 -4.14 7.09
C ARG A 260 -0.05 -3.03 6.85
N THR A 261 -1.28 -3.22 7.32
CA THR A 261 -2.35 -2.24 7.14
C THR A 261 -2.04 -0.92 7.84
N GLN A 262 -1.46 -0.96 9.05
CA GLN A 262 -1.04 0.25 9.76
C GLN A 262 0.05 1.01 8.99
N HIS A 263 1.07 0.30 8.50
CA HIS A 263 2.16 0.91 7.72
C HIS A 263 1.65 1.53 6.42
N GLN A 264 0.77 0.82 5.69
CA GLN A 264 0.14 1.35 4.47
C GLN A 264 -0.67 2.62 4.74
N ARG A 265 -1.45 2.66 5.83
CA ARG A 265 -2.21 3.86 6.21
C ARG A 265 -1.28 5.04 6.55
N LEU A 266 -0.20 4.78 7.28
CA LEU A 266 0.80 5.79 7.60
C LEU A 266 1.39 6.38 6.30
N ILE A 267 1.86 5.52 5.40
CA ILE A 267 2.45 5.94 4.13
C ILE A 267 1.46 6.71 3.26
N ALA A 268 0.21 6.24 3.13
CA ALA A 268 -0.82 6.94 2.37
C ALA A 268 -1.12 8.34 2.94
N SER A 269 -1.15 8.48 4.26
CA SER A 269 -1.33 9.79 4.91
C SER A 269 -0.16 10.75 4.65
N LEU A 270 1.07 10.22 4.64
CA LEU A 270 2.28 10.98 4.35
C LEU A 270 2.35 11.35 2.87
N GLY A 271 1.97 10.46 1.96
CA GLY A 271 1.99 10.73 0.53
C GLY A 271 0.95 11.78 0.11
N ALA A 272 -0.26 11.75 0.68
CA ALA A 272 -1.24 12.83 0.51
C ALA A 272 -0.73 14.19 1.03
N ARG A 273 0.16 14.19 2.03
CA ARG A 273 0.79 15.41 2.53
C ARG A 273 1.95 15.87 1.64
N TRP A 274 2.80 14.93 1.20
CA TRP A 274 3.89 15.18 0.24
C TRP A 274 3.37 15.78 -1.06
N GLN A 275 2.27 15.24 -1.61
CA GLN A 275 1.65 15.78 -2.82
C GLN A 275 1.19 17.23 -2.65
N ARG A 276 0.66 17.60 -1.47
CA ARG A 276 0.22 18.98 -1.18
C ARG A 276 1.39 19.93 -0.91
N GLU A 277 2.36 19.51 -0.11
CA GLU A 277 3.45 20.38 0.37
C GLU A 277 4.61 20.51 -0.64
N ARG A 278 4.95 19.41 -1.33
CA ARG A 278 6.09 19.34 -2.25
C ARG A 278 5.69 19.22 -3.72
N ARG A 279 4.39 19.18 -4.03
CA ARG A 279 3.86 18.92 -5.39
C ARG A 279 4.40 17.61 -5.97
N GLY A 280 4.53 16.59 -5.11
CA GLY A 280 5.01 15.26 -5.49
C GLY A 280 4.15 14.61 -6.58
N GLY A 281 4.79 13.84 -7.46
CA GLY A 281 4.13 13.16 -8.59
C GLY A 281 3.30 11.93 -8.20
N SER A 282 3.33 11.51 -6.94
CA SER A 282 2.57 10.38 -6.40
C SER A 282 2.02 10.73 -5.01
N ASP A 283 0.95 10.09 -4.59
CA ASP A 283 0.36 10.22 -3.25
C ASP A 283 0.67 8.99 -2.37
N PHE A 284 1.49 8.05 -2.87
CA PHE A 284 1.80 6.77 -2.24
C PHE A 284 0.57 5.98 -1.76
N SER A 285 -0.61 6.19 -2.35
CA SER A 285 -1.82 5.43 -1.98
C SER A 285 -1.85 4.06 -2.65
N GLN A 286 -1.30 3.97 -3.85
CA GLN A 286 -1.19 2.75 -4.65
C GLN A 286 0.09 1.98 -4.30
N THR A 287 0.12 1.41 -3.09
CA THR A 287 1.25 0.60 -2.64
C THR A 287 1.07 -0.87 -2.98
N ASN A 288 2.18 -1.55 -3.27
CA ASN A 288 2.22 -3.00 -3.44
C ASN A 288 3.25 -3.59 -2.48
N TRP A 289 3.10 -4.85 -2.10
CA TRP A 289 4.15 -5.55 -1.37
C TRP A 289 4.87 -6.49 -2.31
N GLU A 290 6.19 -6.40 -2.34
CA GLU A 290 7.02 -7.23 -3.20
C GLU A 290 8.06 -7.96 -2.35
N LYS A 291 8.21 -9.25 -2.63
CA LYS A 291 9.25 -10.07 -2.04
C LYS A 291 10.57 -9.79 -2.76
N TYR A 292 11.63 -9.56 -1.99
CA TYR A 292 12.97 -9.46 -2.56
C TYR A 292 13.56 -10.87 -2.75
N GLU A 293 14.00 -11.17 -3.97
CA GLU A 293 14.51 -12.48 -4.41
C GLU A 293 15.91 -12.38 -5.02
#